data_AF-A0A942YW96-F1
#
_entry.id   AF-A0A942YW96-F1
#
_cell.length_a   1.000
_cell.length_b   1.000
_cell.length_c   1.000
_cell.angle_alpha   90.00
_cell.angle_beta   90.00
_cell.angle_gamma   90.00
#
_symmetry.space_group_name_H-M   'P 1'
#
loop_
_entity.id
_entity.type
_entity.pdbx_description
1 polymer ?
#
loop_
_entity_poly.entity_id
_entity_poly.type
_entity_poly.pdbx_seq_one_letter_code
_entity_poly.pdbx_strand_id
1 'polypeptide(L)' 'MTKNKPFNDVIDHYDKIEGNAANGSLKKLPKLRYFGYFFISFFALGIMLLIILNILL' A
#
# COMPACT_ATOMS: atom_id res chain seq x y z
N MET A 1 -3.47 26.28 -38.64
CA MET A 1 -2.54 26.42 -37.50
C MET A 1 -2.47 25.08 -36.79
N THR A 2 -1.38 24.35 -36.98
CA THR A 2 -1.13 23.03 -36.40
C THR A 2 -1.11 23.15 -34.88
N LYS A 3 -2.09 22.54 -34.23
CA LYS A 3 -2.21 22.47 -32.77
C LYS A 3 -1.09 21.54 -32.29
N ASN A 4 0.10 22.10 -32.08
CA ASN A 4 1.23 21.36 -31.54
C ASN A 4 0.77 20.80 -30.20
N LYS A 5 0.49 19.50 -30.13
CA LYS A 5 0.23 18.83 -28.86
C LYS A 5 1.44 19.12 -27.98
N PRO A 6 1.24 19.59 -26.74
CA PRO A 6 2.37 19.90 -25.87
C PRO A 6 3.22 18.64 -25.74
N PHE A 7 4.55 18.78 -25.73
CA PHE A 7 5.49 17.68 -25.46
C PHE A 7 5.11 16.87 -24.20
N ASN A 8 4.36 17.50 -23.28
CA ASN A 8 3.76 16.88 -22.11
C ASN A 8 2.83 15.69 -22.43
N ASP A 9 2.06 15.71 -23.51
CA ASP A 9 1.17 14.59 -23.90
C ASP A 9 1.97 13.32 -24.23
N VAL A 10 3.14 13.50 -24.85
CA VAL A 10 4.04 12.41 -25.21
C VAL A 10 4.67 11.84 -23.95
N ILE A 11 5.20 12.71 -23.10
CA ILE A 11 5.81 12.32 -21.82
C ILE A 11 4.78 11.61 -20.92
N ASP A 12 3.56 12.14 -20.79
CA ASP A 12 2.49 11.51 -20.00
C ASP A 12 2.04 10.16 -20.59
N HIS A 13 2.03 10.04 -21.92
CA HIS A 13 1.75 8.77 -22.57
C HIS A 13 2.86 7.76 -22.26
N TYR A 14 4.12 8.13 -22.47
CA TYR A 14 5.28 7.30 -22.12
C TYR A 14 5.29 6.89 -20.65
N ASP A 15 5.01 7.82 -19.71
CA ASP A 15 4.91 7.53 -18.27
C ASP A 15 3.78 6.50 -17.96
N LYS A 16 2.72 6.50 -18.78
CA LYS A 16 1.57 5.60 -18.67
C LYS A 16 1.78 4.22 -19.30
N ILE A 17 2.50 4.11 -20.42
CA ILE A 17 2.84 2.82 -21.06
C ILE A 17 4.07 2.16 -20.46
N GLU A 18 5.12 2.92 -20.15
CA GLU A 18 6.35 2.41 -19.54
C GLU A 18 6.18 2.19 -18.04
N GLY A 19 5.19 2.84 -17.43
CA GLY A 19 4.81 2.62 -16.05
C GLY A 19 5.83 3.22 -15.10
N ASN A 20 5.64 4.49 -14.74
CA ASN A 20 6.46 5.13 -13.74
C ASN A 20 6.15 4.60 -12.33
N ALA A 21 7.11 3.86 -11.77
CA ALA A 21 7.03 3.32 -10.41
C ALA A 21 6.91 4.44 -9.35
N ALA A 22 7.42 5.65 -9.63
CA ALA A 22 7.28 6.80 -8.74
C ALA A 22 5.84 7.37 -8.72
N ASN A 23 5.08 7.19 -9.81
CA ASN A 23 3.65 7.50 -9.92
C ASN A 23 2.75 6.29 -9.55
N GLY A 24 3.34 5.29 -8.88
CA GLY A 24 2.63 4.16 -8.29
C GLY A 24 1.65 4.64 -7.23
N SER A 25 0.40 4.87 -7.66
CA SER A 25 -0.68 5.34 -6.80
C SER A 25 -0.78 4.48 -5.55
N LEU A 26 -0.42 5.04 -4.39
CA LEU A 26 -0.64 4.44 -3.07
C LEU A 26 -2.12 4.06 -2.84
N LYS A 27 -3.05 4.60 -3.64
CA LYS A 27 -4.48 4.20 -3.65
C LYS A 27 -4.73 2.82 -4.29
N LYS A 28 -3.81 2.29 -5.11
CA LYS A 28 -3.92 0.96 -5.73
C LYS A 28 -3.39 -0.16 -4.82
N LEU A 29 -2.73 0.18 -3.72
CA LEU A 29 -2.33 -0.84 -2.76
C LEU A 29 -3.58 -1.44 -2.12
N PRO A 30 -3.71 -2.78 -2.05
CA PRO A 30 -4.81 -3.41 -1.35
C PRO A 30 -4.85 -2.86 0.07
N LYS A 31 -6.04 -2.71 0.64
CA LYS A 31 -6.32 -2.06 1.94
C LYS A 31 -5.42 -2.63 3.06
N LEU A 32 -4.17 -2.16 3.16
CA LEU A 32 -3.14 -2.60 4.10
C LEU A 32 -3.59 -2.40 5.55
N ARG A 33 -4.58 -1.53 5.76
CA ARG A 33 -5.29 -1.37 7.02
C ARG A 33 -5.75 -2.69 7.61
N TYR A 34 -6.33 -3.61 6.82
CA TYR A 34 -6.82 -4.89 7.34
C TYR A 34 -5.68 -5.83 7.69
N PHE A 35 -4.59 -5.79 6.93
CA PHE A 35 -3.36 -6.51 7.27
C PHE A 35 -2.82 -6.00 8.61
N GLY A 36 -2.71 -4.68 8.79
CA GLY A 36 -2.30 -4.07 10.06
C GLY A 36 -3.21 -4.47 11.23
N TYR A 37 -4.54 -4.34 11.08
CA TYR A 37 -5.49 -4.72 12.13
C TYR A 37 -5.43 -6.22 12.48
N PHE A 38 -5.21 -7.08 11.50
CA PHE A 38 -5.05 -8.52 11.73
C PHE A 38 -3.81 -8.80 12.60
N PHE A 39 -2.64 -8.27 12.23
CA PHE A 39 -1.42 -8.51 13.00
C PHE A 39 -1.47 -7.89 14.40
N ILE A 40 -1.99 -6.67 14.54
CA ILE A 40 -2.16 -6.03 15.85
C ILE A 40 -3.05 -6.89 16.76
N SER A 41 -4.20 -7.35 16.26
CA SER A 41 -5.10 -8.22 17.01
C SER A 41 -4.45 -9.56 17.35
N PHE A 42 -3.78 -10.20 16.39
CA PHE A 42 -3.08 -11.46 16.57
C PHE A 42 -2.01 -11.37 17.66
N PHE A 43 -1.15 -10.34 17.60
CA PHE A 43 -0.12 -10.13 18.61
C PHE A 43 -0.71 -9.74 19.98
N ALA A 44 -1.75 -8.91 20.02
CA ALA A 44 -2.42 -8.57 21.27
C ALA A 44 -2.98 -9.80 21.98
N LEU A 45 -3.68 -10.68 21.24
CA LEU A 45 -4.20 -11.94 21.77
C LEU A 45 -3.08 -12.91 22.17
N GLY A 46 -2.01 -12.99 21.38
CA GLY A 46 -0.85 -13.82 21.70
C GLY A 46 -0.17 -13.39 22.99
N ILE A 47 0.09 -12.09 23.17
CA ILE A 47 0.68 -11.55 24.40
C ILE A 47 -0.26 -11.78 25.60
N MET A 48 -1.56 -11.56 25.43
CA MET A 48 -2.57 -11.81 26.47
C MET A 48 -2.53 -13.28 26.93
N LEU A 49 -2.48 -14.24 26.00
CA LEU A 49 -2.39 -15.66 26.31
C LEU A 49 -1.09 -16.02 27.02
N LEU A 50 0.05 -15.42 26.62
CA LEU A 50 1.33 -15.64 27.29
C LEU A 50 1.32 -15.14 28.74
N ILE A 51 0.68 -13.98 29.01
CA ILE A 51 0.52 -13.46 30.36
C ILE A 51 -0.34 -14.42 31.21
N ILE A 52 -1.46 -14.89 30.65
CA ILE A 52 -2.34 -15.85 31.35
C ILE A 52 -1.58 -17.14 31.66
N LEU A 53 -0.82 -17.66 30.70
CA LEU A 53 -0.01 -18.86 30.88
C LEU A 53 1.06 -18.65 31.96
N ASN A 54 1.72 -17.48 31.98
CA ASN A 54 2.73 -17.16 32.99
C ASN A 54 2.16 -17.01 34.41
N ILE A 55 0.89 -16.64 34.55
CA ILE A 55 0.22 -16.53 35.85
C ILE A 55 -0.30 -17.90 36.32
N LEU A 56 -0.74 -18.75 35.37
CA LEU A 56 -1.35 -20.04 35.67
C LEU A 56 -0.34 -21.18 35.85
N LEU A 57 0.83 -21.08 35.21
CA LEU A 57 1.91 -22.07 35.23
C LEU A 57 3.10 -21.54 36.05
#